data_AF-A0A661DA08-F1
#
_entry.id   AF-A0A661DA08-F1
#
_cell.length_a   1.000
_cell.length_b   1.000
_cell.length_c   1.000
_cell.angle_alpha   90.00
_cell.angle_beta   90.00
_cell.angle_gamma   90.00
#
_symmetry.space_group_name_H-M   'P 1'
#
loop_
_entity.id
_entity.type
_entity.pdbx_description
1 polymer ?
#
loop_
_entity_poly.entity_id
_entity_poly.type
_entity_poly.pdbx_seq_one_letter_code
_entity_poly.pdbx_strand_id
1 'polypeptide(L)'
;MEFSVKSGSPEKQRTACVVVGVYEPRRLTPSAQRLDDLTDGYISSLIRRGDLEGKAGQTLLLHNINNTLCDRILLVGCGRERDLSFT
;
A
#
# COMPACT_ATOMS: atom_id res chain seq x y z
N MET A 1 -0.21 -18.18 -14.99
CA MET A 1 -0.23 -17.33 -13.79
C MET A 1 -0.95 -18.13 -12.72
N GLU A 2 -0.27 -18.48 -11.62
CA GLU A 2 -0.88 -19.26 -10.53
C GLU A 2 -1.36 -18.30 -9.43
N PHE A 3 -2.57 -18.50 -8.95
CA PHE A 3 -3.17 -17.68 -7.90
C PHE A 3 -3.46 -18.56 -6.69
N SER A 4 -3.01 -18.11 -5.52
CA SER A 4 -3.30 -18.76 -4.24
C SER A 4 -3.92 -17.72 -3.32
N VAL A 5 -5.12 -18.02 -2.82
CA VAL A 5 -5.81 -17.16 -1.86
C VAL A 5 -5.42 -17.61 -0.46
N LYS A 6 -4.80 -16.71 0.31
CA LYS A 6 -4.50 -16.92 1.72
C LYS A 6 -5.20 -15.84 2.53
N SER A 7 -5.97 -16.25 3.53
CA SER A 7 -6.50 -15.31 4.52
C SER A 7 -5.43 -15.06 5.58
N GLY A 8 -4.95 -13.82 5.67
CA GLY A 8 -3.91 -13.45 6.63
C GLY A 8 -3.59 -11.96 6.58
N SER A 9 -3.04 -11.43 7.67
CA SER A 9 -2.63 -10.04 7.75
C SER A 9 -1.46 -9.76 6.78
N PRO A 10 -1.45 -8.61 6.08
CA PRO A 10 -0.36 -8.25 5.15
C PRO A 10 1.00 -8.15 5.87
N GLU A 11 0.98 -7.86 7.16
CA GLU A 11 2.17 -7.77 8.02
C GLU A 11 2.94 -9.08 8.23
N LYS A 12 2.27 -10.23 8.14
CA LYS A 12 2.89 -11.55 8.39
C LYS A 12 3.34 -12.24 7.10
N GLN A 13 3.15 -11.59 5.96
CA GLN A 13 3.46 -12.15 4.65
C GLN A 13 4.95 -11.97 4.36
N ARG A 14 5.73 -13.05 4.43
CA ARG A 14 7.09 -13.11 3.87
C ARG A 14 6.99 -13.28 2.35
N THR A 15 6.75 -12.18 1.65
CA THR A 15 6.64 -12.16 0.19
C THR A 15 7.62 -11.15 -0.40
N ALA A 16 7.99 -11.38 -1.66
CA ALA A 16 8.92 -10.49 -2.37
C ALA A 16 8.35 -9.08 -2.63
N CYS A 17 7.02 -8.92 -2.59
CA CYS A 17 6.34 -7.64 -2.71
C CYS A 17 4.92 -7.73 -2.10
N VAL A 18 4.52 -6.70 -1.36
CA VAL A 18 3.14 -6.49 -0.93
C VAL A 18 2.56 -5.30 -1.68
N VAL A 19 1.31 -5.40 -2.13
CA VAL A 19 0.62 -4.32 -2.87
C VAL A 19 -0.47 -3.76 -1.98
N VAL A 20 -0.50 -2.44 -1.79
CA VAL A 20 -1.55 -1.76 -1.02
C VAL A 20 -2.03 -0.49 -1.71
N GLY A 21 -3.29 -0.14 -1.49
CA GLY A 21 -3.92 1.02 -2.12
C GLY A 21 -3.78 2.30 -1.30
N VAL A 22 -3.82 3.43 -2.00
CA VAL A 22 -3.93 4.79 -1.45
C VAL A 22 -5.05 5.51 -2.20
N TYR A 23 -5.98 6.10 -1.47
CA TYR A 23 -7.09 6.89 -2.00
C TYR A 23 -6.74 8.38 -2.09
N GLU A 24 -7.46 9.08 -2.95
CA GLU A 24 -7.43 10.54 -2.99
C GLU A 24 -8.29 11.18 -1.88
N PRO A 25 -7.84 12.32 -1.31
CA PRO A 25 -6.48 12.87 -1.39
C PRO A 25 -5.60 12.23 -0.30
N ARG A 26 -4.52 11.53 -0.70
CA ARG A 26 -3.44 11.11 0.21
C ARG A 26 -3.91 10.28 1.44
N ARG A 27 -4.92 9.43 1.26
CA ARG A 27 -5.51 8.63 2.33
C ARG A 27 -5.13 7.16 2.20
N LEU A 28 -4.49 6.61 3.21
CA LEU A 28 -4.14 5.19 3.26
C LEU A 28 -5.39 4.30 3.30
N THR A 29 -5.38 3.20 2.56
CA THR A 29 -6.38 2.13 2.75
C THR A 29 -6.19 1.47 4.12
N PRO A 30 -7.21 0.79 4.68
CA PRO A 30 -7.05 0.07 5.96
C PRO A 30 -5.89 -0.94 5.96
N SER A 31 -5.63 -1.60 4.83
CA SER A 31 -4.47 -2.50 4.68
C SER A 31 -3.14 -1.76 4.65
N ALA A 32 -3.10 -0.59 4.01
CA ALA A 32 -1.91 0.25 3.99
C ALA A 32 -1.63 0.89 5.36
N GLN A 33 -2.67 1.24 6.14
CA GLN A 33 -2.50 1.78 7.49
C GLN A 33 -1.84 0.75 8.43
N ARG A 34 -2.26 -0.53 8.37
CA ARG A 34 -1.61 -1.58 9.18
C ARG A 34 -0.13 -1.74 8.85
N LEU A 35 0.24 -1.62 7.57
CA LEU A 35 1.65 -1.61 7.17
C LEU A 35 2.35 -0.35 7.64
N ASP A 36 1.70 0.81 7.55
CA ASP A 36 2.25 2.07 8.01
C ASP A 36 2.57 2.05 9.51
N ASP A 37 1.67 1.51 10.32
CA ASP A 37 1.85 1.36 11.77
C ASP A 37 3.05 0.46 12.12
N LEU A 38 3.34 -0.55 11.30
CA LEU A 38 4.53 -1.39 11.46
C LEU A 38 5.80 -0.69 11.01
N THR A 39 5.69 0.16 10.00
CA THR A 39 6.82 0.93 9.48
C THR A 39 7.05 2.25 10.23
N ASP A 40 6.46 2.40 11.43
CA ASP A 40 6.54 3.60 12.26
C ASP A 40 6.14 4.90 11.51
N GLY A 41 5.11 4.82 10.66
CA GLY A 41 4.60 5.97 9.91
C GLY A 41 5.41 6.33 8.66
N TYR A 42 6.30 5.45 8.19
CA TYR A 42 7.14 5.71 7.01
C TYR A 42 6.30 6.00 5.76
N ILE A 43 5.26 5.22 5.50
CA ILE A 43 4.40 5.36 4.31
C ILE A 43 3.60 6.68 4.40
N SER A 44 3.04 6.97 5.57
CA SER A 44 2.37 8.25 5.86
C SER A 44 3.30 9.44 5.63
N SER A 45 4.58 9.32 5.98
CA SER A 45 5.56 10.39 5.79
C SER A 45 5.78 10.72 4.30
N LEU A 46 5.87 9.71 3.44
CA LEU A 46 6.04 9.84 1.99
C LEU A 46 4.79 10.47 1.34
N ILE A 47 3.62 10.00 1.76
CA ILE A 47 2.35 10.54 1.27
C ILE A 47 2.19 12.01 1.68
N ARG A 48 2.58 12.38 2.91
CA ARG A 48 2.57 13.77 3.37
C ARG A 48 3.53 14.65 2.56
N ARG A 49 4.69 14.12 2.17
CA ARG A 49 5.65 14.81 1.29
C ARG A 49 5.10 15.06 -0.12
N GLY A 50 4.12 14.28 -0.55
CA GLY A 50 3.46 14.41 -1.85
C GLY A 50 4.01 13.47 -2.91
N ASP A 51 4.76 12.43 -2.53
CA ASP A 51 5.29 11.43 -3.46
C ASP A 51 4.18 10.63 -4.16
N LEU A 52 2.99 10.54 -3.54
CA LEU A 52 1.82 9.88 -4.09
C LEU A 52 0.54 10.62 -3.66
N GLU A 53 -0.28 11.06 -4.61
CA GLU A 53 -1.55 11.73 -4.32
C GLU A 53 -2.70 10.72 -4.11
N GLY A 54 -2.55 9.52 -4.66
CA GLY A 54 -3.56 8.46 -4.63
C GLY A 54 -4.44 8.42 -5.89
N LYS A 55 -4.10 9.18 -6.95
CA LYS A 55 -4.85 9.19 -8.21
C LYS A 55 -4.80 7.83 -8.90
N ALA A 56 -5.90 7.47 -9.56
CA ALA A 56 -5.98 6.22 -10.33
C ALA A 56 -4.80 6.11 -11.33
N GLY A 57 -4.10 4.99 -11.30
CA GLY A 57 -2.95 4.72 -12.17
C GLY A 57 -1.61 5.26 -11.67
N GLN A 58 -1.57 5.98 -10.54
CA GLN A 58 -0.30 6.28 -9.87
C GLN A 58 0.21 5.06 -9.12
N THR A 59 1.52 4.86 -9.12
CA THR A 59 2.16 3.80 -8.34
C THR A 59 3.48 4.27 -7.74
N LEU A 60 3.78 3.86 -6.52
CA LEU A 60 5.06 4.11 -5.88
C LEU A 60 5.63 2.80 -5.31
N LEU A 61 6.80 2.40 -5.80
CA LEU A 61 7.48 1.20 -5.33
C LEU A 61 8.51 1.59 -4.27
N LEU A 62 8.34 1.03 -3.07
CA LEU A 62 9.22 1.21 -1.94
C LEU A 62 10.07 -0.04 -1.74
N HIS A 63 11.36 0.17 -1.54
CA HIS A 63 12.36 -0.87 -1.36
C HIS A 63 12.96 -0.80 0.04
N ASN A 64 13.31 -1.95 0.62
CA ASN A 64 14.05 -2.06 1.88
C ASN A 64 13.41 -1.25 3.02
N ILE A 65 12.12 -1.47 3.26
CA ILE A 65 11.44 -0.80 4.37
C ILE A 65 11.72 -1.55 5.67
N ASN A 66 12.24 -0.81 6.64
CA ASN A 66 12.52 -1.32 7.97
C ASN A 66 11.25 -1.85 8.64
N ASN A 67 11.41 -2.85 9.50
CA ASN A 67 10.33 -3.43 10.31
C ASN A 67 9.21 -4.12 9.50
N THR A 68 9.51 -4.54 8.27
CA THR A 68 8.61 -5.34 7.42
C THR A 68 9.23 -6.69 7.07
N LEU A 69 8.39 -7.71 6.90
CA LEU A 69 8.81 -9.05 6.48
C LEU A 69 8.88 -9.20 4.95
N CYS A 70 8.53 -8.15 4.20
CA CYS A 70 8.51 -8.12 2.75
C CYS A 70 9.63 -7.23 2.22
N ASP A 71 10.25 -7.63 1.11
CA ASP A 71 11.38 -6.87 0.56
C ASP A 71 10.94 -5.52 -0.06
N ARG A 72 9.68 -5.45 -0.51
CA ARG A 72 9.12 -4.33 -1.27
C ARG A 72 7.64 -4.10 -0.95
N ILE A 73 7.24 -2.83 -1.01
CA ILE A 73 5.83 -2.42 -0.95
C ILE A 73 5.51 -1.58 -2.18
N LEU A 74 4.50 -1.99 -2.94
CA LEU A 74 3.95 -1.22 -4.04
C LEU A 74 2.68 -0.50 -3.56
N LEU A 75 2.75 0.82 -3.50
CA LEU A 75 1.57 1.66 -3.31
C LEU A 75 0.89 1.88 -4.66
N VAL A 76 -0.43 1.72 -4.71
CA VAL A 76 -1.23 1.97 -5.91
C VAL A 76 -2.28 3.03 -5.60
N GLY A 77 -2.33 4.06 -6.42
CA GLY A 77 -3.38 5.07 -6.36
C GLY A 77 -4.69 4.50 -6.90
N CYS A 78 -5.70 4.47 -6.03
CA CYS A 78 -7.03 3.94 -6.32
C CYS A 78 -8.03 5.01 -6.76
N GLY A 79 -7.62 6.28 -6.80
CA GLY A 79 -8.52 7.40 -7.02
C GLY A 79 -9.39 7.69 -5.79
N ARG A 80 -10.56 8.28 -6.00
CA ARG A 80 -11.52 8.54 -4.92
C ARG A 80 -12.15 7.23 -4.47
N GLU A 81 -12.22 7.03 -3.15
CA GLU A 81 -12.80 5.81 -2.55
C GLU A 81 -14.22 5.49 -3.07
N ARG A 82 -15.01 6.53 -3.42
CA ARG A 82 -16.37 6.37 -3.96
C ARG A 82 -16.43 6.03 -5.45
N ASP A 83 -15.38 6.33 -6.22
CA ASP A 83 -15.35 6.08 -7.67
C ASP A 83 -14.79 4.69 -8.01
N LEU A 84 -14.35 3.93 -7.00
CA LEU A 84 -13.90 2.54 -7.16
C LEU A 84 -15.07 1.63 -7.53
N SER A 85 -15.40 1.61 -8.81
CA SER A 85 -16.50 0.85 -9.39
C SER A 85 -15.96 -0.50 -9.87
N PHE A 86 -16.33 -1.57 -9.16
CA PHE A 86 -16.15 -2.94 -9.63
C PHE A 86 -17.25 -3.23 -10.65
N THR A 87 -17.07 -2.82 -11.91
CA THR A 87 -17.91 -3.30 -13.03
C THR A 87 -17.27 -4.54 -13.64
#